data_AF-A0A836QFK6-F1
#
_entry.id   AF-A0A836QFK6-F1
#
_cell.length_a   1.000
_cell.length_b   1.000
_cell.length_c   1.000
_cell.angle_alpha   90.00
_cell.angle_beta   90.00
_cell.angle_gamma   90.00
#
_symmetry.space_group_name_H-M   'P 1'
#
loop_
_entity.id
_entity.type
_entity.pdbx_description
1 polymer ?
#
loop_
_entity_poly.entity_id
_entity_poly.type
_entity_poly.pdbx_seq_one_letter_code
_entity_poly.pdbx_strand_id
1 'polypeptide(L)'
;MQKPRLIYYNDAHHFHGKRIEPPASIHMLQWPVDEVVGTGVDLLVLGLGYGDVYFHNSKVGRVIGQKKEVWENYIDWRIMRMVEEAAKLDTDQVREVTSRGRELGVRVFPSLKVQDGAQPGDDRCG
;
A
#
# COMPACT_ATOMS: atom_id res chain seq x y z
N MET A 1 1.85 -15.64 21.39
CA MET A 1 2.42 -14.55 20.56
C MET A 1 3.00 -13.50 21.48
N GLN A 2 4.26 -13.08 21.30
CA GLN A 2 4.84 -11.98 22.07
C GLN A 2 4.20 -10.65 21.64
N LYS A 3 3.76 -9.85 22.63
CA LYS A 3 3.19 -8.52 22.39
C LYS A 3 4.25 -7.62 21.72
N PRO A 4 3.96 -6.97 20.57
CA PRO A 4 4.89 -6.02 19.96
C PRO A 4 5.16 -4.86 20.91
N ARG A 5 6.42 -4.42 21.01
CA ARG A 5 6.84 -3.25 21.80
C ARG A 5 6.89 -2.00 20.94
N LEU A 6 7.31 -2.12 19.68
CA LEU A 6 7.30 -1.07 18.68
C LEU A 6 6.48 -1.47 17.45
N ILE A 7 5.44 -0.71 17.17
CA ILE A 7 4.59 -0.85 15.98
C ILE A 7 4.92 0.31 15.04
N TYR A 8 5.31 0.01 13.81
CA TYR A 8 5.53 1.00 12.76
C TYR A 8 4.34 1.00 11.80
N TYR A 9 3.64 2.12 11.71
CA TYR A 9 2.50 2.29 10.81
C TYR A 9 2.95 2.98 9.52
N ASN A 10 2.77 2.29 8.40
CA ASN A 10 2.93 2.80 7.05
C ASN A 10 1.55 2.81 6.40
N ASP A 11 1.04 3.96 5.98
CA ASP A 11 -0.28 4.08 5.35
C ASP A 11 -0.33 3.61 3.88
N ALA A 12 0.73 2.95 3.41
CA ALA A 12 0.91 2.41 2.06
C ALA A 12 1.07 3.41 0.92
N HIS A 13 0.84 4.71 1.15
CA HIS A 13 0.96 5.69 0.07
C HIS A 13 1.92 6.83 0.40
N HIS A 14 1.86 7.46 1.57
CA HIS A 14 2.63 8.69 1.81
C HIS A 14 4.13 8.54 1.60
N PHE A 15 4.72 7.49 2.16
CA PHE A 15 6.14 7.22 1.96
C PHE A 15 6.39 6.21 0.83
N HIS A 16 5.55 5.17 0.75
CA HIS A 16 5.73 4.09 -0.21
C HIS A 16 5.24 4.49 -1.61
N GLY A 17 3.92 4.54 -1.83
CA GLY A 17 3.35 4.81 -3.15
C GLY A 17 3.77 6.14 -3.81
N LYS A 18 3.88 7.24 -3.06
CA LYS A 18 4.21 8.58 -3.62
C LYS A 18 5.64 8.68 -4.18
N ARG A 19 6.55 7.82 -3.73
CA ARG A 19 7.99 7.87 -4.07
C ARG A 19 8.42 6.88 -5.13
N ILE A 20 7.58 5.91 -5.46
CA ILE A 20 7.89 4.94 -6.51
C ILE A 20 7.76 5.63 -7.87
N GLU A 21 8.88 5.70 -8.59
CA GLU A 21 8.88 6.12 -9.98
C GLU A 21 8.43 4.93 -10.85
N PRO A 22 7.43 5.10 -11.72
CA PRO A 22 7.03 4.03 -12.63
C PRO A 22 8.13 3.70 -13.66
N PRO A 23 8.29 2.43 -14.07
CA PRO A 23 7.50 1.29 -13.65
C PRO A 23 7.92 0.73 -12.28
N ALA A 24 6.95 0.31 -11.47
CA ALA A 24 7.24 -0.35 -10.19
C ALA A 24 7.85 -1.74 -10.41
N SER A 25 8.93 -2.04 -9.68
CA SER A 25 9.51 -3.38 -9.61
C SER A 25 9.08 -4.10 -8.33
N ILE A 26 9.20 -5.43 -8.30
CA ILE A 26 8.97 -6.23 -7.08
C ILE A 26 9.80 -5.70 -5.91
N HIS A 27 11.08 -5.38 -6.14
CA HIS A 27 11.95 -4.82 -5.10
C HIS A 27 11.39 -3.51 -4.51
N MET A 28 10.86 -2.61 -5.36
CA MET A 28 10.23 -1.37 -4.89
C MET A 28 8.97 -1.63 -4.06
N LEU A 29 8.18 -2.66 -4.40
CA LEU A 29 7.00 -3.05 -3.63
C LEU A 29 7.36 -3.61 -2.24
N GLN A 30 8.58 -4.11 -2.07
CA GLN A 30 9.09 -4.72 -0.84
C GLN A 30 9.73 -3.71 0.14
N TRP A 31 9.96 -2.47 -0.30
CA TRP A 31 10.56 -1.41 0.51
C TRP A 31 9.97 -1.23 1.92
N PRO A 32 8.63 -1.31 2.14
CA PRO A 32 8.09 -1.14 3.49
C PRO A 32 8.66 -2.13 4.51
N VAL A 33 9.06 -3.34 4.08
CA VAL A 33 9.75 -4.30 4.94
C VAL A 33 11.23 -4.01 5.01
N ASP A 34 11.88 -3.76 3.87
CA ASP A 34 13.32 -3.50 3.81
C ASP A 34 13.74 -2.25 4.61
N GLU A 35 12.84 -1.28 4.78
CA GLU A 35 13.04 -0.08 5.59
C GLU A 35 13.08 -0.36 7.10
N VAL A 36 12.41 -1.42 7.56
CA VAL A 36 12.26 -1.73 9.00
C VAL A 36 12.99 -3.00 9.43
N VAL A 37 13.43 -3.85 8.49
CA VAL A 37 14.22 -5.04 8.83
C VAL A 37 15.53 -4.65 9.51
N GLY A 38 15.92 -5.41 10.54
CA GLY A 38 17.13 -5.12 11.31
C GLY A 38 17.00 -3.92 12.25
N THR A 39 15.85 -3.23 12.25
CA THR A 39 15.51 -2.23 13.26
C THR A 39 14.85 -2.86 14.49
N GLY A 40 14.51 -2.04 15.50
CA GLY A 40 13.75 -2.48 16.67
C GLY A 40 12.23 -2.62 16.44
N VAL A 41 11.74 -2.51 15.20
CA VAL A 41 10.32 -2.63 14.88
C VAL A 41 9.86 -4.08 15.00
N ASP A 42 8.86 -4.33 15.84
CA ASP A 42 8.31 -5.67 16.09
C ASP A 42 7.16 -6.04 15.16
N LEU A 43 6.50 -5.03 14.59
CA LEU A 43 5.31 -5.15 13.75
C LEU A 43 5.24 -3.99 12.77
N LEU A 44 5.26 -4.32 11.47
CA LEU A 44 4.88 -3.40 10.41
C LEU A 44 3.37 -3.47 10.21
N VAL A 45 2.69 -2.33 10.35
CA VAL A 45 1.28 -2.19 10.01
C VAL A 45 1.19 -1.48 8.67
N LEU A 46 0.62 -2.14 7.67
CA LEU A 46 0.49 -1.62 6.31
C LEU A 46 -0.96 -1.19 6.06
N GLY A 47 -1.19 0.09 5.79
CA GLY A 47 -2.48 0.61 5.37
C GLY A 47 -2.94 -0.02 4.05
N LEU A 48 -4.24 -0.21 3.89
CA LEU A 48 -4.78 -0.82 2.67
C LEU A 48 -5.26 0.21 1.64
N GLY A 49 -5.52 1.44 2.07
CA GLY A 49 -6.25 2.45 1.31
C GLY A 49 -6.86 3.51 2.22
N TYR A 50 -7.71 4.36 1.64
CA TYR A 50 -8.54 5.32 2.38
C TYR A 50 -10.00 5.20 1.92
N GLY A 51 -10.94 5.29 2.87
CA GLY A 51 -12.36 5.13 2.59
C GLY A 51 -12.66 3.81 1.88
N ASP A 52 -13.24 3.90 0.68
CA ASP A 52 -13.59 2.77 -0.18
C ASP A 52 -12.60 2.54 -1.34
N VAL A 53 -11.46 3.25 -1.34
CA VAL A 53 -10.39 3.17 -2.36
C VAL A 53 -9.14 2.49 -1.80
N TYR A 54 -8.64 1.49 -2.51
CA TYR A 54 -7.54 0.63 -2.10
C TYR A 54 -6.33 0.75 -3.02
N PHE A 55 -5.14 0.54 -2.45
CA PHE A 55 -3.87 0.56 -3.17
C PHE A 55 -3.35 -0.84 -3.52
N HIS A 56 -4.25 -1.81 -3.56
CA HIS A 56 -3.98 -3.20 -3.95
C HIS A 56 -5.13 -3.70 -4.84
N ASN A 57 -4.95 -4.85 -5.48
CA ASN A 57 -5.91 -5.41 -6.45
C ASN A 57 -7.15 -6.01 -5.76
N SER A 58 -7.93 -5.15 -5.11
CA SER A 58 -9.16 -5.51 -4.42
C SER A 58 -10.23 -6.00 -5.41
N LYS A 59 -10.97 -7.04 -5.00
CA LYS A 59 -12.08 -7.61 -5.79
C LYS A 59 -13.44 -7.02 -5.42
N VAL A 60 -13.52 -6.29 -4.30
CA VAL A 60 -14.78 -5.84 -3.69
C VAL A 60 -14.80 -4.34 -3.38
N GLY A 61 -13.63 -3.72 -3.23
CA GLY A 61 -13.48 -2.29 -3.05
C GLY A 61 -13.02 -1.59 -4.32
N ARG A 62 -13.11 -0.26 -4.37
CA ARG A 62 -12.56 0.50 -5.49
C ARG A 62 -11.04 0.45 -5.44
N VAL A 63 -10.38 0.38 -6.58
CA VAL A 63 -8.92 0.52 -6.68
C VAL A 63 -8.60 1.95 -7.10
N ILE A 64 -7.50 2.50 -6.61
CA ILE A 64 -7.04 3.84 -7.02
C ILE A 64 -6.95 3.95 -8.55
N GLY A 65 -7.40 5.09 -9.11
CA GLY A 65 -7.53 5.31 -10.54
C GLY A 65 -8.76 4.69 -11.20
N GLN A 66 -9.54 3.86 -10.51
CA GLN A 66 -10.76 3.29 -11.08
C GLN A 66 -11.77 4.40 -11.42
N LYS A 67 -12.21 4.42 -12.68
CA LYS A 67 -13.08 5.46 -13.29
C LYS A 67 -12.44 6.85 -13.40
N LYS A 68 -11.13 6.99 -13.20
CA LYS A 68 -10.42 8.25 -13.40
C LYS A 68 -9.90 8.34 -14.84
N GLU A 69 -10.39 9.33 -15.60
CA GLU A 69 -9.94 9.57 -16.98
C GLU A 69 -8.81 10.61 -17.06
N VAL A 70 -8.81 11.59 -16.14
CA VAL A 70 -7.87 12.71 -16.12
C VAL A 70 -7.27 12.84 -14.73
N TRP A 71 -5.96 13.10 -14.65
CA TRP A 71 -5.25 13.26 -13.38
C TRP A 71 -4.90 14.72 -13.14
N GLU A 72 -5.42 15.27 -12.04
CA GLU A 72 -5.09 16.63 -11.58
C GLU A 72 -3.89 16.61 -10.63
N ASN A 73 -3.68 15.50 -9.93
CA ASN A 73 -2.59 15.30 -8.99
C ASN A 73 -1.58 14.26 -9.48
N TYR A 74 -0.35 14.71 -9.75
CA TYR A 74 0.77 13.86 -10.14
C TYR A 74 1.09 12.76 -9.11
N ILE A 75 0.86 13.04 -7.83
CA ILE A 75 1.15 12.12 -6.74
C ILE A 75 0.17 10.93 -6.76
N ASP A 76 -1.12 11.19 -6.97
CA ASP A 76 -2.11 10.12 -7.04
C ASP A 76 -1.93 9.29 -8.32
N TRP A 77 -1.50 9.95 -9.41
CA TRP A 77 -1.10 9.26 -10.64
C TRP A 77 0.05 8.27 -10.39
N ARG A 78 1.07 8.64 -9.60
CA ARG A 78 2.17 7.72 -9.24
C ARG A 78 1.69 6.51 -8.44
N ILE A 79 0.81 6.74 -7.45
CA ILE A 79 0.26 5.65 -6.64
C ILE A 79 -0.53 4.70 -7.53
N MET A 80 -1.36 5.23 -8.43
CA MET A 80 -2.08 4.42 -9.41
C MET A 80 -1.12 3.62 -10.30
N ARG A 81 -0.06 4.25 -10.84
CA ARG A 81 0.92 3.56 -11.67
C ARG A 81 1.62 2.42 -10.94
N MET A 82 1.95 2.61 -9.66
CA MET A 82 2.48 1.51 -8.84
C MET A 82 1.51 0.32 -8.79
N VAL A 83 0.21 0.58 -8.60
CA VAL A 83 -0.81 -0.48 -8.56
C VAL A 83 -0.97 -1.17 -9.91
N GLU A 84 -1.04 -0.41 -11.01
CA GLU A 84 -1.14 -0.97 -12.37
C GLU A 84 0.07 -1.83 -12.74
N GLU A 85 1.29 -1.35 -12.47
CA GLU A 85 2.51 -2.10 -12.78
C GLU A 85 2.63 -3.35 -11.92
N ALA A 86 2.24 -3.29 -10.64
CA ALA A 86 2.18 -4.48 -9.79
C ALA A 86 1.18 -5.52 -10.34
N ALA A 87 0.01 -5.07 -10.81
CA ALA A 87 -0.98 -5.96 -11.42
C ALA A 87 -0.47 -6.65 -12.69
N LYS A 88 0.32 -5.95 -13.53
CA LYS A 88 0.97 -6.56 -14.70
C LYS A 88 1.96 -7.67 -14.34
N LEU A 89 2.50 -7.64 -13.12
CA LEU A 89 3.39 -8.65 -12.56
C LEU A 89 2.64 -9.76 -11.79
N ASP A 90 1.31 -9.80 -11.87
CA ASP A 90 0.43 -10.72 -11.12
C ASP A 90 0.66 -10.63 -9.59
N THR A 91 0.89 -9.42 -9.09
CA THR A 91 1.08 -9.14 -7.66
C THR A 91 0.43 -7.82 -7.24
N ASP A 92 0.58 -7.49 -5.96
CA ASP A 92 0.23 -6.19 -5.38
C ASP A 92 1.12 -5.91 -4.16
N GLN A 93 1.06 -4.69 -3.63
CA GLN A 93 1.87 -4.29 -2.48
C GLN A 93 1.59 -5.14 -1.22
N VAL A 94 0.36 -5.60 -1.00
CA VAL A 94 0.01 -6.37 0.21
C VAL A 94 0.67 -7.74 0.10
N ARG A 95 0.62 -8.35 -1.08
CA ARG A 95 1.29 -9.63 -1.38
C ARG A 95 2.80 -9.52 -1.21
N GLU A 96 3.45 -8.51 -1.79
CA GLU A 96 4.90 -8.37 -1.72
C GLU A 96 5.40 -8.03 -0.33
N VAL A 97 4.77 -7.08 0.37
CA VAL A 97 5.14 -6.73 1.76
C VAL A 97 4.93 -7.94 2.69
N THR A 98 3.81 -8.68 2.54
CA THR A 98 3.58 -9.88 3.37
C THR A 98 4.59 -10.98 3.08
N SER A 99 4.92 -11.20 1.80
CA SER A 99 5.87 -12.25 1.40
C SER A 99 7.29 -11.93 1.88
N ARG A 100 7.73 -10.68 1.68
CA ARG A 100 9.02 -10.19 2.17
C ARG A 100 9.11 -10.20 3.69
N GLY A 101 8.02 -9.85 4.36
CA GLY A 101 7.94 -9.92 5.82
C GLY A 101 8.15 -11.34 6.34
N ARG A 102 7.53 -12.35 5.70
CA ARG A 102 7.76 -13.76 6.02
C ARG A 102 9.20 -14.20 5.77
N GLU A 103 9.79 -13.76 4.66
CA GLU A 103 11.17 -14.07 4.29
C GLU A 103 12.17 -13.55 5.32
N LEU A 104 11.98 -12.31 5.79
CA LEU A 104 12.92 -11.60 6.65
C LEU A 104 12.56 -11.64 8.15
N GLY A 105 11.49 -12.34 8.52
CA GLY A 105 11.03 -12.43 9.91
C GLY A 105 10.36 -11.16 10.46
N VAL A 106 9.91 -10.25 9.59
CA VAL A 106 9.14 -9.06 9.97
C VAL A 106 7.65 -9.40 9.96
N ARG A 107 6.98 -9.20 11.10
CA ARG A 107 5.52 -9.38 11.17
C ARG A 107 4.83 -8.24 10.44
N VAL A 108 3.88 -8.57 9.57
CA VAL A 108 3.08 -7.62 8.80
C VAL A 108 1.61 -7.76 9.21
N PHE A 109 0.94 -6.63 9.47
CA PHE A 109 -0.48 -6.56 9.76
C PHE A 109 -1.17 -5.57 8.82
N PRO A 110 -2.04 -6.02 7.90
CA PRO A 110 -2.82 -5.12 7.08
C PRO A 110 -3.83 -4.32 7.91
N SER A 111 -3.88 -3.01 7.71
CA SER A 111 -4.76 -2.09 8.45
C SER A 111 -5.79 -1.47 7.51
N LEU A 112 -7.05 -1.78 7.80
CA LEU A 112 -8.19 -1.19 7.13
C LEU A 112 -8.65 0.07 7.87
N LYS A 113 -8.71 1.20 7.17
CA LYS A 113 -9.35 2.40 7.68
C LYS A 113 -10.87 2.23 7.60
N VAL A 114 -11.52 2.04 8.75
CA VAL A 114 -12.95 1.70 8.85
C VAL A 114 -13.89 2.91 8.70
N GLN A 115 -13.40 4.12 8.90
CA GLN A 115 -14.19 5.34 8.79
C GLN A 115 -13.41 6.41 8.05
N ASP A 116 -14.04 6.99 7.03
CA ASP A 116 -13.56 8.17 6.32
C ASP A 116 -14.68 9.21 6.25
N GLY A 117 -14.30 10.49 6.27
CA GLY A 117 -15.26 11.59 6.15
C GLY A 117 -15.72 11.86 4.72
N ALA A 118 -15.09 11.24 3.72
CA ALA A 118 -15.52 11.31 2.33
C ALA A 118 -16.86 10.61 2.12
N GLN A 119 -17.63 11.10 1.16
CA GLN A 119 -18.80 10.35 0.69
C GLN A 119 -18.32 9.12 -0.08
N PRO A 120 -18.93 7.94 0.10
CA PRO A 120 -18.66 6.78 -0.74
C PRO A 120 -18.88 7.11 -2.21
N GLY A 121 -18.00 6.64 -3.09
CA GLY A 121 -18.08 6.96 -4.52
C GLY A 121 -17.55 8.34 -4.92
N ASP A 122 -17.20 9.21 -3.97
CA ASP A 122 -16.58 10.50 -4.26
C ASP A 122 -15.21 10.31 -4.95
N ASP A 123 -14.74 11.34 -5.63
CA ASP A 123 -13.63 11.33 -6.59
C ASP A 123 -12.24 11.15 -5.97
N ARG A 124 -12.17 10.67 -4.72
CA ARG A 124 -10.91 10.33 -4.06
C ARG A 124 -10.18 9.13 -4.70
N CYS A 125 -10.57 8.65 -5.87
CA CYS A 125 -9.74 7.72 -6.65
C CYS A 125 -8.45 8.36 -7.21
N GLY A 126 -8.15 9.61 -6.85
CA GLY A 126 -7.01 10.42 -7.29
C GLY A 126 -7.44 11.66 -8.03
#